data_AF-X0WJY2-F1
#
_entry.id   AF-X0WJY2-F1
#
_cell.length_a   1.000
_cell.length_b   1.000
_cell.length_c   1.000
_cell.angle_alpha   90.00
_cell.angle_beta   90.00
_cell.angle_gamma   90.00
#
_symmetry.space_group_name_H-M   'P 1'
#
loop_
_entity.id
_entity.type
_entity.pdbx_description
1 polymer ?
#
loop_
_entity_poly.entity_id
_entity_poly.type
_entity_poly.pdbx_seq_one_letter_code
_entity_poly.pdbx_strand_id
1 'polypeptide(L)' 'MAEMDEKLERAKELMERAQGFLSDAEFREEHETKQIRYLQAMSHTLVALFLQNELIVDLLKKQQEYDALAGD' A
#
# COMPACT_ATOMS: atom_id res chain seq x y z
N MET A 1 1.12 15.01 -10.55
CA MET A 1 0.36 14.98 -9.28
C MET A 1 -0.73 13.92 -9.37
N ALA A 2 -1.62 13.96 -10.37
CA ALA A 2 -2.68 12.96 -10.55
C ALA A 2 -2.25 11.48 -10.42
N GLU A 3 -1.15 11.04 -11.04
CA GLU A 3 -0.66 9.65 -10.94
C GLU A 3 -0.23 9.26 -9.51
N MET A 4 0.36 10.19 -8.77
CA MET A 4 0.80 9.95 -7.39
C MET A 4 -0.39 9.84 -6.44
N ASP A 5 -1.41 10.66 -6.67
CA ASP A 5 -2.66 10.63 -5.92
C ASP A 5 -3.41 9.31 -6.16
N GLU A 6 -3.41 8.81 -7.39
CA GLU A 6 -3.99 7.50 -7.75
C GLU A 6 -3.25 6.35 -7.05
N LYS A 7 -1.90 6.32 -7.09
CA LYS A 7 -1.10 5.31 -6.39
C LYS A 7 -1.36 5.32 -4.88
N LEU A 8 -1.46 6.51 -4.29
CA LEU A 8 -1.74 6.68 -2.86
C LEU A 8 -3.15 6.18 -2.50
N GLU A 9 -4.16 6.54 -3.28
CA GLU A 9 -5.53 6.10 -3.03
C GLU A 9 -5.65 4.59 -3.18
N ARG A 10 -5.01 4.02 -4.19
CA ARG A 10 -4.95 2.57 -4.37
C ARG A 10 -4.28 1.86 -3.18
N ALA A 11 -3.21 2.41 -2.63
CA ALA A 11 -2.55 1.86 -1.46
C ALA A 11 -3.48 1.88 -0.23
N LYS A 12 -4.28 2.94 -0.04
CA LYS A 12 -5.26 3.02 1.06
C LYS A 12 -6.37 1.98 0.92
N GLU A 13 -6.96 1.85 -0.27
CA GLU A 13 -7.99 0.84 -0.54
C GLU A 13 -7.51 -0.58 -0.22
N LEU A 14 -6.25 -0.89 -0.58
CA LEU A 14 -5.64 -2.18 -0.30
C LEU A 14 -5.45 -2.39 1.20
N MET A 15 -5.05 -1.36 1.95
CA MET A 15 -4.93 -1.42 3.40
C MET A 15 -6.28 -1.62 4.09
N GLU A 16 -7.34 -0.95 3.63
CA GLU A 16 -8.70 -1.14 4.13
C GLU A 16 -9.19 -2.58 3.90
N ARG A 17 -8.94 -3.13 2.70
CA ARG A 17 -9.25 -4.55 2.40
C ARG A 17 -8.46 -5.50 3.29
N ALA A 18 -7.18 -5.22 3.52
CA ALA A 18 -6.35 -6.03 4.41
C ALA A 18 -6.90 -6.04 5.84
N GLN A 19 -7.32 -4.90 6.36
CA GLN A 19 -7.98 -4.80 7.66
C GLN A 19 -9.29 -5.60 7.71
N GLY A 20 -10.13 -5.50 6.67
CA GLY A 20 -11.35 -6.29 6.56
C GLY A 20 -11.09 -7.81 6.63
N PHE A 21 -10.07 -8.30 5.94
CA PHE A 21 -9.68 -9.71 6.02
C PHE A 21 -9.16 -10.13 7.40
N LEU A 22 -8.42 -9.25 8.10
CA LEU A 22 -7.97 -9.52 9.47
C LEU A 22 -9.14 -9.59 10.44
N SER A 23 -10.09 -8.65 10.37
CA SER A 23 -11.31 -8.68 11.18
C SER A 23 -12.14 -9.93 10.90
N ASP A 24 -12.28 -10.33 9.63
CA ASP A 24 -12.94 -11.58 9.24
C ASP A 24 -12.24 -12.82 9.83
N ALA A 25 -10.90 -12.83 9.85
CA ALA A 25 -10.10 -13.91 10.41
C ALA A 25 -10.25 -14.04 11.93
N GLU A 26 -10.49 -12.93 12.62
CA GLU A 26 -10.70 -12.90 14.07
C GLU A 26 -12.11 -13.35 14.48
N PHE A 27 -13.10 -13.19 13.59
CA PHE A 27 -14.52 -13.39 13.93
C PHE A 27 -15.15 -14.70 13.41
N ARG A 28 -14.51 -15.47 12.52
CA ARG A 28 -15.09 -16.71 11.96
C ARG A 28 -14.32 -17.99 12.33
N GLU A 29 -15.05 -18.93 12.90
CA GLU A 29 -14.66 -20.26 13.38
C GLU A 29 -14.45 -21.27 12.23
N GLU A 30 -13.23 -21.35 11.68
CA GLU A 30 -12.61 -22.58 11.13
C GLU A 30 -11.14 -22.29 10.79
N HIS A 31 -10.22 -23.16 11.22
CA HIS A 31 -8.78 -22.89 11.17
C HIS A 31 -8.25 -22.61 9.74
N GLU A 32 -8.75 -23.35 8.74
CA GLU A 32 -8.35 -23.18 7.34
C GLU A 32 -8.83 -21.85 6.74
N THR A 33 -10.07 -21.46 7.03
CA THR A 33 -10.63 -20.17 6.60
C THR A 33 -9.84 -18.99 7.18
N LYS A 34 -9.40 -19.10 8.44
CA LYS A 34 -8.57 -18.10 9.10
C LYS A 34 -7.21 -17.93 8.39
N GLN A 35 -6.55 -19.01 8.02
CA GLN A 35 -5.28 -18.96 7.29
C GLN A 35 -5.43 -18.30 5.92
N ILE A 36 -6.48 -18.63 5.18
CA ILE A 36 -6.77 -18.01 3.89
C ILE A 36 -6.96 -16.50 4.05
N ARG A 37 -7.73 -16.06 5.06
CA ARG A 37 -7.95 -14.64 5.33
C ARG A 37 -6.67 -13.90 5.71
N TYR A 38 -5.79 -14.49 6.52
CA TYR A 38 -4.48 -13.91 6.81
C TYR A 38 -3.61 -13.78 5.56
N LEU A 39 -3.56 -14.79 4.70
CA LEU A 39 -2.80 -14.74 3.45
C LEU A 39 -3.32 -13.64 2.51
N GLN A 40 -4.64 -13.46 2.44
CA GLN A 40 -5.26 -12.36 1.70
C GLN A 40 -4.86 -11.00 2.29
N ALA A 41 -4.96 -10.83 3.60
CA ALA A 41 -4.54 -9.59 4.28
C ALA A 41 -3.07 -9.27 3.99
N MET A 42 -2.18 -10.24 4.16
CA MET A 42 -0.75 -10.07 3.87
C MET A 42 -0.49 -9.66 2.42
N SER A 43 -1.17 -10.31 1.47
CA SER A 43 -0.99 -10.01 0.04
C SER A 43 -1.40 -8.57 -0.28
N HIS A 44 -2.52 -8.12 0.26
CA HIS A 44 -2.97 -6.73 0.10
C HIS A 44 -2.01 -5.73 0.74
N THR A 45 -1.53 -6.01 1.96
CA THR A 45 -0.54 -5.17 2.64
C THR A 45 0.77 -5.07 1.87
N LEU A 46 1.28 -6.17 1.31
CA LEU A 46 2.51 -6.19 0.52
C LEU A 46 2.41 -5.29 -0.72
N VAL A 47 1.28 -5.35 -1.43
CA VAL A 47 1.05 -4.50 -2.62
C VAL A 47 0.93 -3.04 -2.21
N ALA A 48 0.22 -2.73 -1.11
CA ALA A 48 0.12 -1.35 -0.62
C ALA A 48 1.49 -0.77 -0.22
N LEU A 49 2.35 -1.57 0.44
CA LEU A 49 3.72 -1.17 0.77
C LEU A 49 4.57 -0.96 -0.48
N PHE A 50 4.42 -1.82 -1.49
CA PHE A 50 5.09 -1.63 -2.78
C PHE A 50 4.70 -0.29 -3.42
N LEU A 51 3.41 0.04 -3.49
CA LEU A 51 2.93 1.30 -4.06
C LEU A 51 3.41 2.52 -3.27
N GLN A 52 3.45 2.43 -1.93
CA GLN A 52 4.04 3.49 -1.09
C GLN A 52 5.53 3.68 -1.36
N ASN A 53 6.29 2.59 -1.49
CA ASN A 53 7.72 2.67 -1.80
C ASN A 53 7.97 3.31 -3.17
N GLU A 54 7.17 2.95 -4.17
CA GLU A 54 7.24 3.57 -5.49
C GLU A 54 7.00 5.08 -5.41
N LEU A 55 5.97 5.51 -4.66
CA LEU A 55 5.67 6.92 -4.43
C LEU A 55 6.82 7.68 -3.74
N ILE A 56 7.45 7.07 -2.75
CA ILE A 56 8.61 7.65 -2.06
C ILE A 56 9.77 7.85 -3.05
N VAL A 57 10.05 6.86 -3.89
CA VAL A 57 11.11 6.97 -4.92
C VAL A 57 10.79 8.09 -5.91
N ASP A 58 9.54 8.19 -6.37
CA ASP A 58 9.11 9.24 -7.30
C ASP A 58 9.24 10.64 -6.69
N LEU A 59 8.90 10.79 -5.40
CA LEU A 59 9.08 12.04 -4.65
C LEU A 59 10.56 12.43 -4.53
N LEU A 60 11.43 11.47 -4.18
CA LEU A 60 12.86 11.71 -4.03
C LEU A 60 13.51 12.13 -5.35
N LYS A 61 13.12 11.51 -6.47
CA LYS A 61 13.60 11.92 -7.80
C LYS A 61 13.19 13.34 -8.15
N LYS A 62 11.93 13.69 -7.92
CA LYS A 62 11.44 15.07 -8.17
C LYS A 62 12.15 16.11 -7.30
N GLN A 63 12.44 15.76 -6.05
CA GLN A 63 13.19 16.65 -5.17
C GLN A 63 14.62 16.85 -5.70
N GLN A 64 15.29 15.79 -6.14
CA GLN A 64 16.62 15.90 -6.75
C GLN A 64 16.63 16.78 -8.01
N GLU A 65 15.62 16.64 -8.87
CA GLU A 65 15.44 17.48 -10.05
C GLU A 65 15.23 18.96 -9.68
N TYR A 66 14.40 19.22 -8.67
CA TYR A 66 14.15 20.58 -8.17
C TYR A 66 15.43 21.21 -7.58
N ASP A 67 16.14 20.48 -6.74
CA ASP A 67 17.39 20.95 -6.11
C ASP A 67 18.47 21.23 -7.16
N ALA A 68 18.54 20.43 -8.22
CA ALA A 68 19.45 20.67 -9.35
C ALA A 68 19.12 21.94 -10.15
N LEU A 69 17.84 22.30 -10.25
CA LEU A 69 17.38 23.52 -10.95
C LEU A 69 17.45 24.78 -10.08
N ALA A 70 17.40 24.64 -8.75
CA ALA A 70 17.48 25.75 -7.81
C ALA A 70 18.93 26.13 -7.41
N GLY A 71 19.91 25.31 -7.80
CA GLY A 71 21.33 25.50 -7.53
C GLY A 71 22.14 26.22 -8.62
N ASP A 72 21.51 26.55 -9.75
CA ASP A 72 22.03 27.43 -10.84
C ASP A 72 21.48 28.87 -10.70
#